data_AF-A0A2V4DNW3-F1
#
_entry.id   AF-A0A2V4DNW3-F1
#
_cell.length_a   1.000
_cell.length_b   1.000
_cell.length_c   1.000
_cell.angle_alpha   90.00
_cell.angle_beta   90.00
_cell.angle_gamma   90.00
#
_symmetry.space_group_name_H-M   'P 1'
#
loop_
_entity.id
_entity.type
_entity.pdbx_description
1 polymer ?
#
loop_
_entity_poly.entity_id
_entity_poly.type
_entity_poly.pdbx_seq_one_letter_code
_entity_poly.pdbx_strand_id
1 'polypeptide(L)'
;MLVSNESQDTSTVLDKFKWVLVLVLIALIVWGNSYFSLPNDIYQPNAIVRIIAVVVVSLLTLFIAFTTAKGKSFIAFLQESRKELRKVVWPTRKEAVQTTLLIAVITVIVGTALWGMDSLFRSIIFYLTSIGR
;
A
#
# COMPACT_ATOMS: atom_id res chain seq x y z
N MET A 1 23.39 -7.44 44.06
CA MET A 1 22.08 -6.99 43.53
C MET A 1 21.80 -7.77 42.26
N LEU A 2 20.99 -8.83 42.36
CA LEU A 2 20.50 -9.55 41.21
C LEU A 2 19.38 -8.71 40.60
N VAL A 3 19.69 -7.97 39.54
CA VAL A 3 18.69 -7.26 38.75
C VAL A 3 17.80 -8.34 38.14
N SER A 4 16.56 -8.38 38.61
CA SER A 4 15.52 -9.30 38.16
C SER A 4 15.16 -9.00 36.70
N ASN A 5 15.74 -9.78 35.79
CA ASN A 5 15.43 -9.75 34.36
C ASN A 5 14.15 -10.54 34.00
N GLU A 6 13.40 -11.03 34.98
CA GLU A 6 12.29 -11.98 34.77
C GLU A 6 10.99 -11.37 34.22
N SER A 7 10.85 -10.05 34.18
CA SER A 7 9.61 -9.37 33.77
C SER A 7 9.61 -8.84 32.32
N GLN A 8 10.75 -8.82 31.63
CA GLN A 8 10.84 -8.35 30.22
C GLN A 8 10.74 -9.48 29.17
N ASP A 9 11.01 -10.73 29.53
CA ASP A 9 11.02 -11.84 28.56
C ASP A 9 9.63 -12.38 28.23
N THR A 10 8.71 -12.41 29.21
CA THR A 10 7.39 -13.00 29.03
C THR A 10 6.54 -12.27 27.98
N SER A 11 6.59 -10.93 27.93
CA SER A 11 5.86 -10.13 26.93
C SER A 11 6.45 -10.31 25.52
N THR A 12 7.78 -10.39 25.41
CA THR A 12 8.49 -10.54 24.13
C THR A 12 8.26 -11.93 23.51
N VAL A 13 8.28 -13.00 24.32
CA VAL A 13 8.04 -14.37 23.85
C VAL A 13 6.57 -14.56 23.45
N LEU A 14 5.62 -14.04 24.24
CA LEU A 14 4.20 -14.09 23.91
C LEU A 14 3.87 -13.30 22.64
N ASP A 15 4.49 -12.15 22.42
CA ASP A 15 4.30 -11.38 21.19
C ASP A 15 4.91 -12.09 19.97
N LYS A 16 6.08 -12.72 20.10
CA LYS A 16 6.64 -13.58 19.04
C LYS A 16 5.70 -14.74 18.69
N PHE A 17 5.14 -15.39 19.70
CA PHE A 17 4.19 -16.49 19.50
C PHE A 17 2.90 -16.02 18.79
N LYS A 18 2.35 -14.88 19.18
CA LYS A 18 1.20 -14.26 18.50
C LYS A 18 1.50 -13.92 17.04
N TRP A 19 2.71 -13.45 16.73
CA TRP A 19 3.13 -13.17 15.35
C TRP A 19 3.27 -14.44 14.50
N VAL A 20 3.79 -15.53 15.08
CA VAL A 20 3.81 -16.83 14.40
C VAL A 20 2.38 -17.30 14.12
N LEU A 21 1.47 -17.15 15.08
CA LEU A 21 0.06 -17.51 14.91
C LEU A 21 -0.62 -16.68 13.80
N VAL A 22 -0.33 -15.38 13.70
CA VAL A 22 -0.79 -14.51 12.60
C VAL A 22 -0.27 -14.99 11.24
N LEU A 23 1.01 -15.33 11.14
CA LEU A 23 1.59 -15.85 9.88
C LEU A 23 0.95 -17.17 9.46
N VAL A 24 0.69 -18.08 10.41
CA VAL A 24 -0.01 -19.34 10.16
C VAL A 24 -1.44 -19.09 9.67
N LEU A 25 -2.18 -18.16 10.29
CA LEU A 25 -3.52 -17.80 9.83
C LEU A 25 -3.52 -17.22 8.42
N ILE A 26 -2.56 -16.35 8.07
CA ILE A 26 -2.43 -15.80 6.71
C ILE A 26 -2.11 -16.91 5.71
N ALA A 27 -1.18 -17.82 6.05
CA ALA A 27 -0.86 -18.97 5.20
C ALA A 27 -2.08 -19.87 4.98
N LEU A 28 -2.91 -20.08 6.01
CA LEU A 28 -4.17 -20.83 5.89
C LEU A 28 -5.21 -20.11 5.02
N ILE A 29 -5.29 -18.77 5.08
CA ILE A 29 -6.15 -18.00 4.17
C ILE A 29 -5.70 -18.20 2.72
N VAL A 30 -4.41 -18.05 2.45
CA VAL A 30 -3.86 -18.17 1.09
C VAL A 30 -3.98 -19.61 0.57
N TRP A 31 -3.67 -20.60 1.40
CA TRP A 31 -3.76 -22.02 1.07
C TRP A 31 -5.22 -22.48 0.89
N GLY A 32 -6.12 -22.05 1.77
CA GLY A 32 -7.55 -22.28 1.59
C GLY A 32 -8.04 -21.63 0.30
N ASN A 33 -7.67 -20.37 0.05
CA ASN A 33 -8.05 -19.66 -1.17
C ASN A 33 -7.50 -20.31 -2.44
N SER A 34 -6.28 -20.86 -2.41
CA SER A 34 -5.68 -21.55 -3.57
C SER A 34 -6.26 -22.95 -3.76
N TYR A 35 -6.53 -23.70 -2.69
CA TYR A 35 -7.18 -25.01 -2.75
C TYR A 35 -8.60 -24.93 -3.34
N PHE A 36 -9.39 -23.94 -2.93
CA PHE A 36 -10.72 -23.68 -3.47
C PHE A 36 -10.72 -22.90 -4.81
N SER A 37 -9.56 -22.74 -5.46
CA SER A 37 -9.43 -22.12 -6.79
C SER A 37 -9.14 -23.13 -7.91
N LEU A 38 -8.92 -24.41 -7.58
CA LEU A 38 -8.77 -25.45 -8.59
C LEU A 38 -10.12 -25.76 -9.27
N PRO A 39 -10.15 -26.00 -10.60
CA PRO A 39 -11.37 -26.33 -11.36
C PRO A 39 -12.04 -27.68 -11.06
N ASN A 40 -11.78 -28.31 -9.91
CA ASN A 40 -12.31 -29.62 -9.58
C ASN A 40 -13.69 -29.52 -8.90
N ASP A 41 -14.71 -29.89 -9.67
CA ASP A 41 -16.16 -29.84 -9.42
C ASP A 41 -16.71 -30.52 -8.14
N ILE A 42 -15.87 -31.01 -7.23
CA ILE A 42 -16.33 -31.86 -6.12
C ILE A 42 -16.77 -31.03 -4.90
N TYR A 43 -16.27 -29.79 -4.75
CA TYR A 43 -16.62 -28.90 -3.64
C TYR A 43 -16.63 -27.44 -4.08
N GLN A 44 -17.58 -27.04 -4.94
CA GLN A 44 -17.83 -25.63 -5.22
C GLN A 44 -18.93 -25.09 -4.28
N PRO A 45 -18.61 -24.63 -3.05
CA PRO A 45 -19.54 -23.80 -2.32
C PRO A 45 -19.73 -22.47 -3.07
N ASN A 46 -20.94 -21.91 -3.04
CA ASN A 46 -21.24 -20.60 -3.64
C ASN A 46 -20.14 -19.58 -3.32
N ALA A 47 -19.76 -18.76 -4.31
CA ALA A 47 -18.68 -17.76 -4.18
C ALA A 47 -18.81 -16.90 -2.91
N ILE A 48 -20.05 -16.66 -2.47
CA ILE A 48 -20.39 -15.94 -1.24
C ILE A 48 -19.79 -16.59 0.02
N VAL A 49 -19.83 -17.91 0.16
CA VAL A 49 -19.33 -18.62 1.36
C VAL A 49 -17.81 -18.51 1.47
N ARG A 50 -17.09 -18.59 0.35
CA ARG A 50 -15.63 -18.38 0.31
C ARG A 50 -15.25 -16.96 0.71
N ILE A 51 -15.97 -15.96 0.19
CA ILE A 51 -15.75 -14.56 0.55
C ILE A 51 -15.98 -14.35 2.06
N ILE A 52 -17.09 -14.87 2.59
CA ILE A 52 -17.40 -14.76 4.02
C ILE A 52 -16.32 -15.44 4.87
N ALA A 53 -15.90 -16.66 4.53
CA ALA A 53 -14.86 -17.37 5.28
C ALA A 53 -13.52 -16.60 5.29
N VAL A 54 -13.08 -16.08 4.14
CA VAL A 54 -11.85 -15.29 4.04
C VAL A 54 -11.97 -13.99 4.83
N VAL A 55 -13.11 -13.31 4.76
CA VAL A 55 -13.35 -12.06 5.51
C VAL A 55 -13.32 -12.30 7.01
N VAL A 56 -13.99 -13.36 7.51
CA VAL A 56 -14.02 -13.67 8.95
C VAL A 56 -12.62 -14.01 9.48
N VAL A 57 -11.86 -14.85 8.76
CA VAL A 57 -10.50 -15.22 9.20
C VAL A 57 -9.54 -14.01 9.10
N SER A 58 -9.69 -13.15 8.10
CA SER A 58 -8.93 -11.91 7.98
C SER A 58 -9.22 -10.94 9.13
N LEU A 59 -10.49 -10.78 9.51
CA LEU A 59 -10.89 -9.95 10.65
C LEU A 59 -10.33 -10.49 11.97
N LEU A 60 -10.38 -11.81 12.20
CA LEU A 60 -9.78 -12.44 13.38
C LEU A 60 -8.26 -12.24 13.44
N THR A 61 -7.59 -12.39 12.30
CA THR A 61 -6.15 -12.17 12.17
C THR A 61 -5.77 -10.73 12.49
N LEU A 62 -6.51 -9.76 11.95
CA LEU A 62 -6.36 -8.33 12.24
C LEU A 62 -6.59 -8.05 13.73
N PHE A 63 -7.64 -8.62 14.33
CA PHE A 63 -7.94 -8.45 15.74
C PHE A 63 -6.80 -8.95 16.64
N ILE A 64 -6.26 -10.14 16.35
CA ILE A 64 -5.11 -10.69 17.08
C ILE A 64 -3.86 -9.81 16.88
N ALA A 65 -3.60 -9.33 15.66
CA ALA A 65 -2.49 -8.43 15.38
C ALA A 65 -2.59 -7.10 16.14
N PHE A 66 -3.79 -6.51 16.25
CA PHE A 66 -4.02 -5.27 17.00
C PHE A 66 -3.82 -5.43 18.52
N THR A 67 -4.08 -6.60 19.08
CA THR A 67 -3.87 -6.87 20.52
C THR A 67 -2.41 -7.10 20.91
N THR A 68 -1.49 -7.18 19.95
CA THR A 68 -0.04 -7.40 20.17
C THR A 68 0.68 -6.08 20.51
N ALA A 69 1.82 -6.11 21.22
CA ALA A 69 2.53 -4.86 21.59
C ALA A 69 2.90 -3.98 20.38
N LYS A 70 3.19 -4.59 19.23
CA LYS A 70 3.41 -3.88 17.95
C LYS A 70 2.18 -3.11 17.47
N GLY A 71 0.97 -3.64 17.72
CA GLY A 71 -0.30 -2.96 17.42
C GLY A 71 -0.51 -1.73 18.31
N LYS A 72 -0.21 -1.85 19.61
CA LYS A 72 -0.27 -0.71 20.55
C LYS A 72 0.75 0.38 20.21
N SER A 73 1.99 0.00 19.86
CA SER A 73 3.01 0.97 19.42
C SER A 73 2.63 1.67 18.13
N PHE A 74 1.96 0.98 17.20
CA PHE A 74 1.46 1.58 15.96
C PHE A 74 0.37 2.62 16.23
N ILE A 75 -0.55 2.34 17.16
CA ILE A 75 -1.58 3.31 17.58
C ILE A 75 -0.93 4.54 18.25
N ALA A 76 0.08 4.34 19.10
CA ALA A 76 0.85 5.45 19.68
C ALA A 76 1.56 6.28 18.59
N PHE A 77 2.19 5.63 17.62
CA PHE A 77 2.82 6.28 16.47
C PHE A 77 1.82 7.08 15.63
N LEU A 78 0.59 6.58 15.41
CA LEU A 78 -0.46 7.33 14.72
C LEU A 78 -0.88 8.57 15.51
N GLN A 79 -0.95 8.48 16.84
CA GLN A 79 -1.26 9.62 17.69
C GLN A 79 -0.14 10.68 17.65
N GLU A 80 1.11 10.26 17.65
CA GLU A 80 2.29 11.13 17.49
C GLU A 80 2.35 11.77 16.10
N SER A 81 2.13 10.99 15.05
CA SER A 81 2.04 11.49 13.67
C SER A 81 0.95 12.55 13.51
N ARG A 82 -0.22 12.37 14.15
CA ARG A 82 -1.27 13.40 14.18
C ARG A 82 -0.87 14.67 14.93
N LYS A 83 0.03 14.60 15.91
CA LYS A 83 0.57 15.79 16.58
C LYS A 83 1.55 16.52 15.65
N GLU A 84 2.34 15.77 14.88
CA GLU A 84 3.30 16.32 13.91
C GLU A 84 2.62 16.93 12.68
N LEU A 85 1.55 16.31 12.19
CA LEU A 85 0.74 16.84 11.09
C LEU A 85 0.11 18.21 11.40
N ARG A 86 -0.09 18.54 12.69
CA ARG A 86 -0.55 19.88 13.11
C ARG A 86 0.56 20.93 13.06
N LYS A 87 1.83 20.52 13.06
CA LYS A 87 2.97 21.42 12.85
C LYS A 87 3.21 21.72 11.38
N VAL A 88 2.57 20.97 10.47
CA VAL A 88 2.59 21.28 9.04
C VAL A 88 1.76 22.54 8.83
N VAL A 89 2.48 23.66 8.70
CA VAL A 89 1.90 24.91 8.23
C VAL A 89 1.57 24.68 6.76
N TRP A 90 0.31 24.34 6.48
CA TRP A 90 -0.14 24.21 5.11
C TRP A 90 -0.06 25.58 4.45
N PRO A 91 0.56 25.66 3.26
CA PRO A 91 0.69 26.92 2.53
C PRO A 91 -0.70 27.51 2.28
N THR A 92 -0.78 28.83 2.29
CA THR A 92 -2.06 29.50 2.06
C THR A 92 -2.59 29.17 0.66
N ARG A 93 -3.91 29.17 0.45
CA ARG A 93 -4.51 28.85 -0.86
C ARG A 93 -3.92 29.69 -2.00
N LYS A 94 -3.49 30.92 -1.70
CA LYS A 94 -2.88 31.84 -2.67
C LYS A 94 -1.49 31.35 -3.10
N GLU A 95 -0.64 30.97 -2.16
CA GLU A 95 0.71 30.43 -2.44
C GLU A 95 0.65 29.08 -3.18
N ALA A 96 -0.28 28.21 -2.78
CA ALA A 96 -0.50 26.94 -3.44
C ALA A 96 -0.92 27.15 -4.90
N VAL A 97 -1.94 27.99 -5.16
CA VAL A 97 -2.42 28.26 -6.52
C VAL A 97 -1.34 28.94 -7.37
N GLN A 98 -0.55 29.85 -6.80
CA GLN A 98 0.55 30.50 -7.53
C GLN A 98 1.59 29.49 -8.02
N THR A 99 1.98 28.55 -7.16
CA THR A 99 2.96 27.52 -7.52
C THR A 99 2.38 26.53 -8.53
N THR A 100 1.13 26.10 -8.37
CA THR A 100 0.47 25.20 -9.33
C THR A 100 0.28 25.86 -10.69
N LEU A 101 -0.07 27.15 -10.73
CA LEU A 101 -0.23 27.92 -11.96
C LEU A 101 1.11 28.15 -12.65
N LEU A 102 2.18 28.43 -11.89
CA LEU A 102 3.54 28.49 -12.40
C LEU A 102 3.95 27.15 -13.07
N ILE A 103 3.74 26.03 -12.38
CA ILE A 103 4.05 24.70 -12.91
C ILE A 103 3.19 24.40 -14.15
N ALA A 104 1.90 24.78 -14.14
CA ALA A 104 1.01 24.59 -15.28
C ALA A 104 1.50 25.35 -16.52
N VAL A 105 1.95 26.60 -16.37
CA VAL A 105 2.51 27.40 -17.46
C VAL A 105 3.78 26.73 -18.00
N ILE A 106 4.71 26.33 -17.13
CA ILE A 106 5.96 25.65 -17.53
C ILE A 106 5.64 24.35 -18.29
N THR A 107 4.68 23.55 -17.79
CA THR A 107 4.27 22.29 -18.41
C THR A 107 3.65 22.51 -19.80
N VAL A 108 2.85 23.56 -19.98
CA VAL A 108 2.28 23.92 -21.29
C VAL A 108 3.37 24.31 -22.29
N ILE A 109 4.36 25.10 -21.85
CA ILE A 109 5.49 25.51 -22.71
C ILE A 109 6.29 24.28 -23.13
N VAL A 110 6.70 23.44 -22.18
CA VAL A 110 7.48 22.23 -22.45
C VAL A 110 6.69 21.25 -23.32
N GLY A 111 5.42 21.01 -23.01
CA GLY A 111 4.56 20.13 -23.80
C GLY A 111 4.37 20.62 -25.25
N THR A 112 4.22 21.93 -25.45
CA THR A 112 4.12 22.52 -26.79
C THR A 112 5.45 22.44 -27.55
N ALA A 113 6.57 22.68 -26.87
CA ALA A 113 7.91 22.58 -27.46
C ALA A 113 8.24 21.13 -27.90
N LEU A 114 7.95 20.15 -27.02
CA LEU A 114 8.09 18.73 -27.36
C LEU A 114 7.20 18.37 -28.54
N TRP A 115 5.91 18.70 -28.49
CA TRP A 115 4.98 18.42 -29.59
C TRP A 115 5.46 18.98 -30.95
N GLY A 116 5.98 20.22 -30.95
CA GLY A 116 6.56 20.82 -32.15
C GLY A 116 7.76 20.02 -32.67
N MET A 117 8.68 19.66 -31.78
CA MET A 117 9.87 18.87 -32.12
C MET A 117 9.51 17.46 -32.61
N ASP A 118 8.59 16.77 -31.94
CA ASP A 118 8.05 15.46 -32.36
C ASP A 118 7.42 15.54 -33.76
N SER A 119 6.70 16.64 -34.06
CA SER A 119 6.11 16.88 -35.37
C SER A 119 7.16 17.03 -36.46
N LEU A 120 8.26 17.74 -36.18
CA LEU A 120 9.39 17.89 -37.09
C LEU A 120 10.07 16.55 -37.37
N PHE A 121 10.38 15.77 -36.33
CA PHE A 121 10.96 14.44 -36.49
C PHE A 121 10.06 13.52 -37.32
N ARG A 122 8.74 13.51 -37.06
CA ARG A 122 7.77 12.75 -37.87
C ARG A 122 7.80 13.16 -39.34
N SER A 123 7.84 14.47 -39.62
CA SER A 123 7.88 14.99 -40.99
C SER A 123 9.14 14.57 -41.74
N ILE A 124 10.30 14.64 -41.06
CA ILE A 124 11.60 14.22 -41.63
C ILE A 124 11.60 12.72 -41.94
N ILE A 125 11.14 11.89 -41.00
CA ILE A 125 11.07 10.44 -41.20
C ILE A 125 10.10 10.10 -42.34
N PHE A 126 8.96 10.78 -42.43
CA PHE A 126 8.02 10.60 -43.52
C PHE A 126 8.62 10.96 -44.87
N TYR A 127 9.36 12.07 -44.96
CA TYR A 127 10.04 12.48 -46.19
C TYR A 127 11.11 11.47 -46.61
N LEU A 128 11.94 10.99 -45.67
CA LEU A 128 12.95 9.97 -45.93
C LEU A 128 12.33 8.63 -46.37
N THR A 129 11.23 8.22 -45.74
CA THR A 129 10.53 6.98 -46.10
C THR A 129 9.81 7.11 -47.44
N SER A 130 9.25 8.29 -47.75
CA SER A 130 8.60 8.59 -49.03
C SER A 130 9.56 8.53 -50.22
N ILE A 131 10.86 8.76 -50.00
CA ILE A 131 11.87 8.75 -51.06
C ILE A 131 12.37 7.34 -51.38
N GLY A 132 12.24 6.40 -50.44
CA GLY A 132 12.63 5.00 -50.59
C GLY A 132 11.55 4.09 -51.18
N ARG A 133 10.36 4.64 -51.47
CA ARG A 133 9.23 3.97 -52.14
C ARG A 133 9.09 4.49 -53.56
#